data_AF-A0A484K5S6-F1
#
_entry.id   AF-A0A484K5S6-F1
#
_cell.length_a   1.000
_cell.length_b   1.000
_cell.length_c   1.000
_cell.angle_alpha   90.00
_cell.angle_beta   90.00
_cell.angle_gamma   90.00
#
_symmetry.space_group_name_H-M   'P 1'
#
loop_
_entity.id
_entity.type
_entity.pdbx_description
1 polymer ?
#
loop_
_entity_poly.entity_id
_entity_poly.type
_entity_poly.pdbx_seq_one_letter_code
_entity_poly.pdbx_strand_id
1 'polypeptide(L)'
;MLVGQHDAVPQEVEVVMGRKLQVPLGGNGCAYFPFDELCDRPLGAADYLGLCKNFHTVAMDGVPIFGLHNRTAAYRFVTLVDVLYENKARLLCTAEGSPAELFERIVTIADANQIAPRSSRSIKKDDIDLCVDNELGFAKDRTISRLTEMNSREYLEQHAERLAEKGGAYGGSGGVM
;
A
#
# COMPACT_ATOMS: atom_id res chain seq x y z
N MET A 1 -17.42 -5.15 -8.82
CA MET A 1 -16.88 -5.96 -9.93
C MET A 1 -15.79 -5.11 -10.59
N LEU A 2 -14.51 -5.36 -10.28
CA LEU A 2 -13.37 -4.50 -10.69
C LEU A 2 -12.80 -4.85 -12.07
N VAL A 3 -13.38 -5.84 -12.75
CA VAL A 3 -12.94 -6.27 -14.08
C VAL A 3 -14.08 -6.00 -15.05
N GLY A 4 -14.00 -4.86 -15.74
CA GLY A 4 -14.76 -4.66 -16.97
C GLY A 4 -14.00 -5.31 -18.11
N GLN A 5 -14.57 -6.35 -18.73
CA GLN A 5 -14.30 -6.95 -20.05
C GLN A 5 -12.85 -7.10 -20.58
N HIS A 6 -11.82 -6.80 -19.80
CA HIS A 6 -10.41 -6.96 -20.14
C HIS A 6 -9.79 -7.99 -19.22
N ASP A 7 -9.21 -9.04 -19.81
CA ASP A 7 -8.47 -10.04 -19.06
C ASP A 7 -7.26 -9.39 -18.39
N ALA A 8 -7.11 -9.59 -17.08
CA ALA A 8 -5.92 -9.16 -16.38
C ALA A 8 -4.75 -10.07 -16.80
N VAL A 9 -3.68 -9.46 -17.30
CA VAL A 9 -2.51 -10.19 -17.81
C VAL A 9 -1.24 -9.68 -17.14
N PRO A 10 -0.17 -10.48 -17.06
CA PRO A 10 1.13 -9.98 -16.65
C PRO A 10 1.58 -8.81 -17.52
N GLN A 11 2.08 -7.76 -16.89
CA GLN A 11 2.56 -6.55 -17.57
C GLN A 11 3.93 -6.15 -17.03
N GLU A 12 4.70 -5.44 -17.84
CA GLU A 12 5.97 -4.86 -17.43
C GLU A 12 5.84 -3.35 -17.54
N VAL A 13 6.09 -2.63 -16.45
CA VAL A 13 6.06 -1.17 -16.45
C VAL A 13 7.45 -0.60 -16.26
N GLU A 14 7.80 0.37 -17.11
CA GLU A 14 9.02 1.13 -16.93
C GLU A 14 8.87 2.07 -15.73
N VAL A 15 9.82 1.97 -14.82
CA VAL A 15 9.91 2.84 -13.65
C VAL A 15 11.15 3.73 -13.78
N VAL A 16 11.43 4.53 -12.76
CA VAL A 16 12.52 5.54 -12.79
C VAL A 16 13.88 4.89 -13.13
N MET A 17 14.68 5.61 -13.93
CA MET A 17 16.05 5.22 -14.33
C MET A 17 16.13 3.92 -15.16
N GLY A 18 15.12 3.64 -16.00
CA GLY A 18 15.15 2.50 -16.94
C GLY A 18 15.00 1.13 -16.28
N ARG A 19 14.67 1.10 -14.98
CA ARG A 19 14.26 -0.12 -14.29
C ARG A 19 12.88 -0.54 -14.79
N LYS A 20 12.58 -1.83 -14.67
CA LYS A 20 11.29 -2.40 -15.04
C LYS A 20 10.69 -3.15 -13.87
N LEU A 21 9.42 -2.87 -13.57
CA LEU A 21 8.66 -3.54 -12.53
C LEU A 21 7.71 -4.54 -13.20
N GLN A 22 7.80 -5.80 -12.79
CA GLN A 22 6.87 -6.83 -13.21
C GLN A 22 5.58 -6.67 -12.42
N VAL A 23 4.46 -6.59 -13.14
CA VAL A 23 3.10 -6.52 -12.62
C VAL A 23 2.47 -7.90 -12.85
N PRO A 24 2.22 -8.70 -11.81
CA PRO A 24 1.69 -10.05 -11.97
C PRO A 24 0.38 -10.10 -12.77
N LEU A 25 -0.53 -9.16 -12.47
CA LEU A 25 -1.81 -9.02 -13.15
C LEU A 25 -2.14 -7.54 -13.27
N GLY A 26 -2.19 -7.03 -14.50
CA GLY A 26 -2.57 -5.67 -14.83
C GLY A 26 -3.69 -5.64 -15.86
N GLY A 27 -4.62 -4.69 -15.73
CA GLY A 27 -5.72 -4.51 -16.67
C GLY A 27 -6.60 -3.32 -16.30
N ASN A 28 -7.07 -2.58 -17.31
CA ASN A 28 -8.00 -1.46 -17.14
C ASN A 28 -7.54 -0.44 -16.07
N GLY A 29 -6.25 -0.07 -16.09
CA GLY A 29 -5.65 0.87 -15.13
C GLY A 29 -5.59 0.37 -13.68
N CYS A 30 -5.86 -0.92 -13.45
CA CYS A 30 -5.72 -1.61 -12.18
C CYS A 30 -4.54 -2.57 -12.22
N ALA A 31 -3.77 -2.66 -11.14
CA ALA A 31 -2.73 -3.67 -10.95
C ALA A 31 -3.03 -4.50 -9.70
N TYR A 32 -2.67 -5.79 -9.73
CA TYR A 32 -2.77 -6.70 -8.59
C TYR A 32 -1.41 -7.27 -8.24
N PHE A 33 -1.12 -7.33 -6.94
CA PHE A 33 0.09 -7.90 -6.38
C PHE A 33 -0.18 -8.69 -5.10
N PRO A 34 0.48 -9.83 -4.86
CA PRO A 34 0.67 -10.32 -3.50
C PRO A 34 1.61 -9.37 -2.74
N PHE A 35 1.45 -9.27 -1.42
CA PHE A 35 2.18 -8.33 -0.57
C PHE A 35 3.71 -8.47 -0.70
N ASP A 36 4.22 -9.70 -0.73
CA ASP A 36 5.64 -10.02 -0.82
C ASP A 36 6.30 -9.48 -2.10
N GLU A 37 5.56 -9.44 -3.21
CA GLU A 37 6.07 -8.94 -4.49
C GLU A 37 6.28 -7.42 -4.53
N LEU A 38 5.53 -6.66 -3.72
CA LEU A 38 5.74 -5.21 -3.58
C LEU A 38 6.61 -4.86 -2.37
N CYS A 39 6.35 -5.49 -1.23
CA CYS A 39 6.92 -5.07 0.04
C CYS A 39 8.08 -5.95 0.54
N ASP A 40 8.30 -7.17 0.02
CA ASP A 40 9.50 -7.97 0.35
C ASP A 40 10.60 -7.91 -0.71
N ARG A 41 10.33 -7.25 -1.85
CA ARG A 41 11.33 -6.97 -2.90
C ARG A 41 12.00 -5.61 -2.70
N PRO A 42 13.23 -5.38 -3.23
CA PRO A 42 13.97 -4.12 -3.14
C PRO A 42 13.42 -2.99 -4.03
N LEU A 43 12.15 -2.64 -3.84
CA LEU A 43 11.44 -1.50 -4.41
C LEU A 43 11.46 -0.26 -3.49
N GLY A 44 11.58 0.92 -4.07
CA GLY A 44 11.51 2.20 -3.37
C GLY A 44 10.39 3.09 -3.89
N ALA A 45 10.31 4.31 -3.35
CA ALA A 45 9.30 5.30 -3.73
C ALA A 45 9.25 5.57 -5.25
N ALA A 46 10.40 5.53 -5.92
CA ALA A 46 10.50 5.75 -7.36
C ALA A 46 9.86 4.61 -8.19
N ASP A 47 9.96 3.37 -7.72
CA ASP A 47 9.30 2.23 -8.37
C ASP A 47 7.77 2.33 -8.20
N TYR A 48 7.29 2.66 -7.00
CA TYR A 48 5.87 2.89 -6.72
C TYR A 48 5.30 4.08 -7.49
N LEU A 49 6.08 5.14 -7.68
CA LEU A 49 5.67 6.27 -8.50
C LEU A 49 5.50 5.86 -9.97
N GLY A 50 6.39 5.00 -10.48
CA GLY A 50 6.26 4.40 -11.80
C GLY A 50 4.98 3.55 -11.92
N LEU A 51 4.64 2.81 -10.87
CA LEU A 51 3.38 2.07 -10.79
C LEU A 51 2.17 3.03 -10.88
N CYS A 52 2.12 4.09 -10.08
CA CYS A 52 1.03 5.07 -10.08
C CYS A 52 0.83 5.81 -11.42
N LYS A 53 1.88 5.93 -12.24
CA LYS A 53 1.77 6.53 -13.57
C LYS A 53 0.98 5.65 -14.54
N ASN A 54 1.05 4.34 -14.38
CA ASN A 54 0.43 3.36 -15.28
C ASN A 54 -0.89 2.83 -14.71
N PHE A 55 -1.04 2.80 -13.38
CA PHE A 55 -2.21 2.28 -12.70
C PHE A 55 -2.76 3.29 -11.70
N HIS A 56 -4.05 3.58 -11.82
CA HIS A 56 -4.76 4.44 -10.90
C HIS A 56 -5.28 3.66 -9.68
N THR A 57 -5.35 2.33 -9.76
CA THR A 57 -5.79 1.45 -8.67
C THR A 57 -4.78 0.33 -8.49
N VAL A 58 -4.38 0.09 -7.24
CA VAL A 58 -3.54 -1.05 -6.85
C VAL A 58 -4.35 -1.94 -5.90
N ALA A 59 -4.52 -3.19 -6.29
CA ALA A 59 -5.04 -4.26 -5.47
C ALA A 59 -3.87 -5.05 -4.87
N MET A 60 -3.95 -5.37 -3.59
CA MET A 60 -2.90 -6.10 -2.89
C MET A 60 -3.48 -7.20 -2.01
N ASP A 61 -2.85 -8.36 -1.99
CA ASP A 61 -3.30 -9.51 -1.20
C ASP A 61 -2.31 -9.89 -0.10
N GLY A 62 -2.83 -10.18 1.09
CA GLY A 62 -2.08 -10.77 2.19
C GLY A 62 -1.19 -9.81 2.97
N VAL A 63 -1.68 -8.61 3.32
CA VAL A 63 -0.92 -7.70 4.20
C VAL A 63 -0.84 -8.28 5.62
N PRO A 64 0.37 -8.61 6.12
CA PRO A 64 0.52 -9.21 7.43
C PRO A 64 0.47 -8.16 8.55
N ILE A 65 0.26 -8.59 9.79
CA ILE A 65 0.55 -7.74 10.95
C ILE A 65 2.06 -7.45 10.99
N PHE A 66 2.43 -6.18 11.13
CA PHE A 66 3.82 -5.77 11.20
C PHE A 66 4.40 -5.91 12.60
N GLY A 67 5.64 -6.37 12.68
CA GLY A 67 6.41 -6.62 13.88
C GLY A 67 7.92 -6.57 13.60
N LEU A 68 8.72 -7.16 14.49
CA LEU A 68 10.17 -7.10 14.43
C LEU A 68 10.73 -7.79 13.18
N HIS A 69 10.14 -8.91 12.78
CA HIS A 69 10.64 -9.76 11.69
C HIS A 69 10.37 -9.21 10.28
N ASN A 70 9.35 -8.38 10.10
CA ASN A 70 8.95 -7.80 8.82
C ASN A 70 9.04 -6.26 8.81
N ARG A 71 9.88 -5.69 9.68
CA ARG A 71 10.13 -4.24 9.80
C ARG A 71 10.44 -3.57 8.46
N THR A 72 11.30 -4.15 7.63
CA THR A 72 11.64 -3.58 6.32
C THR A 72 10.44 -3.55 5.37
N ALA A 73 9.59 -4.59 5.41
CA ALA A 73 8.36 -4.64 4.64
C ALA A 73 7.35 -3.59 5.10
N ALA A 74 7.26 -3.35 6.42
CA ALA A 74 6.42 -2.30 6.99
C ALA A 74 6.81 -0.90 6.47
N TYR A 75 8.11 -0.56 6.44
CA TYR A 75 8.58 0.70 5.84
C TYR A 75 8.22 0.83 4.36
N ARG A 76 8.31 -0.26 3.61
CA ARG A 76 7.95 -0.29 2.19
C ARG A 76 6.45 -0.13 1.99
N PHE A 77 5.63 -0.72 2.85
CA PHE A 77 4.19 -0.54 2.85
C PHE A 77 3.80 0.91 3.19
N VAL A 78 4.41 1.51 4.21
CA VAL A 78 4.25 2.94 4.52
C VAL A 78 4.61 3.80 3.30
N THR A 79 5.75 3.52 2.67
CA THR A 79 6.19 4.26 1.47
C THR A 79 5.20 4.08 0.30
N LEU A 80 4.68 2.87 0.09
CA LEU A 80 3.67 2.58 -0.92
C LEU A 80 2.39 3.39 -0.68
N VAL A 81 1.86 3.35 0.55
CA VAL A 81 0.65 4.11 0.94
C VAL A 81 0.86 5.60 0.73
N ASP A 82 2.03 6.12 1.12
CA ASP A 82 2.37 7.53 0.94
C ASP A 82 2.34 7.93 -0.53
N VAL A 83 3.01 7.15 -1.39
CA VAL A 83 3.06 7.41 -2.84
C VAL A 83 1.69 7.28 -3.49
N LEU A 84 0.88 6.27 -3.12
CA LEU A 84 -0.48 6.11 -3.63
C LEU A 84 -1.36 7.29 -3.23
N TYR A 85 -1.30 7.68 -1.95
CA TYR A 85 -2.08 8.79 -1.41
C TYR A 85 -1.73 10.12 -2.09
N GLU A 86 -0.45 10.41 -2.27
CA GLU A 86 0.05 11.62 -2.94
C GLU A 86 -0.36 11.66 -4.42
N ASN A 87 -0.34 10.52 -5.11
CA ASN A 87 -0.77 10.41 -6.51
C ASN A 87 -2.29 10.24 -6.66
N LYS A 88 -3.03 10.24 -5.55
CA LYS A 88 -4.50 10.09 -5.52
C LYS A 88 -4.96 8.78 -6.22
N ALA A 89 -4.10 7.78 -6.12
CA ALA A 89 -4.35 6.41 -6.55
C ALA A 89 -5.09 5.65 -5.45
N ARG A 90 -5.86 4.64 -5.84
CA ARG A 90 -6.65 3.85 -4.91
C ARG A 90 -5.89 2.60 -4.48
N LEU A 91 -5.94 2.28 -3.20
CA LEU A 91 -5.49 1.00 -2.65
C LEU A 91 -6.70 0.15 -2.29
N LEU A 92 -6.71 -1.11 -2.72
CA LEU A 92 -7.61 -2.15 -2.24
C LEU A 92 -6.75 -3.28 -1.69
N CYS A 93 -6.95 -3.70 -0.45
CA CYS A 93 -6.15 -4.81 0.08
C CYS A 93 -6.92 -5.75 1.00
N THR A 94 -6.46 -7.00 1.04
CA THR A 94 -6.77 -7.94 2.13
C THR A 94 -5.65 -7.83 3.17
N ALA A 95 -6.01 -7.92 4.44
CA ALA A 95 -5.08 -7.74 5.54
C ALA A 95 -5.46 -8.63 6.72
N GLU A 96 -4.48 -9.05 7.51
CA GLU A 96 -4.69 -9.86 8.71
C GLU A 96 -5.45 -9.11 9.83
N GLY A 97 -5.51 -7.78 9.75
CA GLY A 97 -6.23 -6.93 10.69
C GLY A 97 -6.59 -5.57 10.12
N SER A 98 -7.29 -4.76 10.90
CA SER A 98 -7.55 -3.36 10.62
C SER A 98 -6.27 -2.53 10.56
N PRO A 99 -6.27 -1.32 9.97
CA PRO A 99 -5.08 -0.48 9.89
C PRO A 99 -4.39 -0.24 11.24
N ALA A 100 -5.13 -0.16 12.35
CA ALA A 100 -4.55 -0.02 13.68
C ALA A 100 -3.87 -1.31 14.16
N GLU A 101 -4.50 -2.46 13.95
CA GLU A 101 -3.97 -3.78 14.34
C GLU A 101 -2.70 -4.15 13.54
N LEU A 102 -2.61 -3.73 12.26
CA LEU A 102 -1.41 -3.97 11.45
C LEU A 102 -0.15 -3.34 12.05
N PHE A 103 -0.27 -2.22 12.77
CA PHE A 103 0.86 -1.49 13.34
C PHE A 103 0.92 -1.56 14.87
N GLU A 104 0.10 -2.40 15.51
CA GLU A 104 0.02 -2.57 16.97
C GLU A 104 1.40 -2.87 17.59
N ARG A 105 2.19 -3.74 16.94
CA ARG A 105 3.49 -4.19 17.46
C ARG A 105 4.63 -3.23 17.13
N ILE A 106 4.36 -2.13 16.43
CA ILE A 106 5.36 -1.10 16.12
C ILE A 106 5.18 0.04 17.12
N VAL A 107 6.18 0.25 17.96
CA VAL A 107 6.14 1.25 19.02
C VAL A 107 7.38 2.12 19.01
N THR A 108 7.24 3.35 19.50
CA THR A 108 8.41 4.20 19.72
C THR A 108 9.17 3.75 20.99
N ILE A 109 10.40 4.20 21.15
CA ILE A 109 11.18 4.02 22.38
C ILE A 109 10.43 4.61 23.60
N ALA A 110 9.74 5.74 23.40
CA ALA A 110 8.98 6.38 24.47
C ALA A 110 7.78 5.53 24.92
N ASP A 111 7.10 4.87 23.98
CA ASP A 111 5.99 3.96 24.28
C ASP A 111 6.47 2.68 24.95
N ALA A 112 7.57 2.09 24.44
CA ALA A 112 8.17 0.88 25.02
C ALA A 112 8.56 1.08 26.50
N ASN A 113 9.10 2.24 26.86
CA ASN A 113 9.45 2.59 28.24
C ASN A 113 8.21 2.74 29.15
N GLN A 114 7.05 3.08 28.59
CA GLN A 114 5.79 3.18 29.34
C GLN A 114 5.11 1.81 29.51
N ILE A 115 5.34 0.88 28.58
CA ILE A 115 4.86 -0.50 28.65
C ILE A 115 5.63 -1.30 29.71
N ALA A 116 6.90 -0.94 29.97
CA ALA A 116 7.75 -1.59 30.97
C ALA A 116 7.79 -0.85 32.33
N PRO A 117 6.73 -0.97 33.17
CA PRO A 117 6.99 -1.04 34.60
C PRO A 117 6.14 -2.10 35.31
N ARG A 118 6.83 -3.06 35.94
CA ARG A 118 6.42 -3.99 37.03
C ARG A 118 6.10 -5.43 36.64
N SER A 119 6.82 -6.30 37.37
CA SER A 119 6.57 -7.72 37.64
C SER A 119 7.09 -8.72 36.61
N SER A 120 8.10 -9.47 37.06
CA SER A 120 8.42 -10.84 36.68
C SER A 120 7.16 -11.73 36.73
N ARG A 121 6.33 -11.69 35.70
CA ARG A 121 5.23 -12.64 35.49
C ARG A 121 4.96 -12.75 34.00
N SER A 122 5.51 -13.81 33.42
CA SER A 122 5.12 -14.38 32.14
C SER A 122 5.13 -13.39 30.98
N ILE A 123 6.31 -13.15 30.40
CA ILE A 123 6.44 -12.68 29.01
C ILE A 123 5.57 -13.63 28.18
N LYS A 124 4.40 -13.17 27.74
CA LYS A 124 3.57 -13.95 26.82
C LYS A 124 4.35 -14.04 25.52
N LYS A 125 4.20 -15.16 24.81
CA LYS A 125 4.88 -15.40 23.52
C LYS A 125 4.63 -14.28 22.48
N ASP A 126 3.61 -13.45 22.72
CA ASP A 126 3.24 -12.28 21.94
C ASP A 126 4.19 -11.05 22.12
N ASP A 127 4.99 -10.99 23.19
CA ASP A 127 5.99 -9.91 23.40
C ASP A 127 7.26 -10.06 22.52
N ILE A 128 7.46 -11.22 21.89
CA ILE A 128 8.68 -11.54 21.13
C ILE A 128 8.77 -10.79 19.79
N ASP A 129 7.66 -10.20 19.32
CA ASP A 129 7.58 -9.56 17.99
C ASP A 129 7.40 -8.03 18.04
N LEU A 130 7.63 -7.41 19.19
CA LEU A 130 7.56 -5.95 19.32
C LEU A 130 8.72 -5.28 18.56
N CYS A 131 8.39 -4.43 17.59
CA CYS A 131 9.34 -3.60 16.87
C CYS A 131 9.43 -2.22 17.52
N VAL A 132 10.52 -1.99 18.26
CA VAL A 132 10.82 -0.66 18.83
C VAL A 132 11.55 0.18 17.77
N ASP A 133 10.83 1.10 17.13
CA ASP A 133 11.34 1.96 16.08
C ASP A 133 10.61 3.32 16.12
N ASN A 134 11.37 4.40 16.35
CA ASN A 134 10.77 5.73 16.43
C ASN A 134 10.24 6.20 15.08
N GLU A 135 10.99 6.01 13.99
CA GLU A 135 10.59 6.52 12.68
C GLU A 135 9.33 5.80 12.19
N LEU A 136 9.31 4.47 12.29
CA LEU A 136 8.16 3.68 11.89
C LEU A 136 6.99 3.88 12.87
N GLY A 137 7.28 4.03 14.17
CA GLY A 137 6.30 4.33 15.21
C GLY A 137 5.59 5.67 14.98
N PHE A 138 6.30 6.71 14.53
CA PHE A 138 5.67 7.97 14.13
C PHE A 138 4.99 7.90 12.76
N ALA A 139 5.55 7.12 11.84
CA ALA A 139 4.99 6.98 10.50
C ALA A 139 3.65 6.22 10.51
N LYS A 140 3.41 5.32 11.47
CA LYS A 140 2.18 4.52 11.53
C LYS A 140 0.92 5.37 11.66
N ASP A 141 0.90 6.38 12.52
CA ASP A 141 -0.32 7.18 12.79
C ASP A 141 -0.75 7.94 11.53
N ARG A 142 0.24 8.52 10.83
CA ARG A 142 0.05 9.17 9.53
C ARG A 142 -0.44 8.17 8.46
N THR A 143 0.12 6.96 8.45
CA THR A 143 -0.29 5.90 7.52
C THR A 143 -1.72 5.44 7.76
N ILE A 144 -2.09 5.23 9.03
CA ILE A 144 -3.46 4.85 9.46
C ILE A 144 -4.46 5.95 9.07
N SER A 145 -4.11 7.21 9.29
CA SER A 145 -4.96 8.34 8.88
C SER A 145 -5.17 8.36 7.36
N ARG A 146 -4.10 8.18 6.57
CA ARG A 146 -4.21 8.11 5.10
C ARG A 146 -5.06 6.93 4.64
N LEU A 147 -4.86 5.74 5.20
CA LEU A 147 -5.68 4.56 4.88
C LEU A 147 -7.15 4.79 5.23
N THR A 148 -7.43 5.46 6.35
CA THR A 148 -8.80 5.80 6.77
C THR A 148 -9.43 6.78 5.78
N GLU A 149 -8.70 7.80 5.35
CA GLU A 149 -9.17 8.77 4.35
C GLU A 149 -9.38 8.12 2.97
N MET A 150 -8.46 7.25 2.53
CA MET A 150 -8.59 6.51 1.25
C MET A 150 -9.80 5.58 1.23
N ASN A 151 -10.28 5.13 2.39
CA ASN A 151 -11.52 4.35 2.52
C ASN A 151 -12.78 5.22 2.65
N SER A 152 -12.64 6.54 2.75
CA SER A 152 -13.79 7.44 2.84
C SER A 152 -14.55 7.49 1.51
N ARG A 153 -15.87 7.66 1.61
CA ARG A 153 -16.75 7.78 0.43
C ARG A 153 -16.32 8.94 -0.47
N GLU A 154 -15.98 10.09 0.13
CA GLU A 154 -15.56 11.28 -0.60
C GLU A 154 -14.31 11.02 -1.45
N TYR A 155 -13.30 10.36 -0.89
CA TYR A 155 -12.08 10.01 -1.62
C TYR A 155 -12.40 9.12 -2.83
N LEU A 156 -13.28 8.13 -2.64
CA LEU A 156 -13.68 7.21 -3.70
C LEU A 156 -14.49 7.90 -4.81
N GLU A 157 -15.36 8.85 -4.46
CA GLU A 157 -16.12 9.67 -5.41
C GLU A 157 -15.19 10.57 -6.22
N GLN A 158 -14.30 11.33 -5.57
CA GLN A 158 -13.31 12.17 -6.23
C GLN A 158 -12.40 11.38 -7.18
N HIS A 159 -12.02 10.17 -6.78
CA HIS A 159 -11.23 9.28 -7.63
C HIS A 159 -12.02 8.84 -8.87
N ALA A 160 -13.29 8.43 -8.70
CA ALA A 160 -14.15 8.03 -9.81
C ALA A 160 -14.39 9.17 -10.82
N GLU A 161 -14.60 10.39 -10.32
CA GLU A 161 -14.75 11.59 -11.16
C GLU A 161 -13.51 11.82 -12.05
N ARG A 162 -12.30 11.76 -11.46
CA ARG A 162 -11.06 11.92 -12.23
C ARG A 162 -10.83 10.84 -13.27
N LEU A 163 -11.27 9.61 -12.99
CA LEU A 163 -11.22 8.53 -13.98
C LEU A 163 -12.18 8.79 -15.13
N ALA A 164 -13.38 9.31 -14.86
CA ALA A 164 -14.33 9.71 -15.90
C ALA A 164 -13.77 10.84 -16.78
N GLU A 165 -13.12 11.83 -16.18
CA GLU A 165 -12.45 12.92 -16.91
C GLU A 165 -11.29 12.43 -17.80
N LYS A 166 -10.43 11.54 -17.28
CA LYS A 166 -9.32 10.96 -18.05
C LYS A 166 -9.81 10.00 -19.14
N GLY A 167 -10.87 9.23 -18.89
CA GLY A 167 -11.49 8.33 -19.87
C GLY A 167 -12.16 9.09 -21.02
N GLY A 168 -12.66 10.31 -20.78
CA GLY A 168 -13.21 11.19 -21.80
C GLY A 168 -12.17 11.71 -22.81
N ALA A 169 -10.89 11.79 -22.42
CA ALA A 169 -9.81 12.27 -23.29
C ALA A 169 -9.31 11.23 -24.31
N TYR A 170 -9.62 9.94 -24.12
CA TYR A 170 -9.22 8.84 -25.02
C TYR A 170 -10.37 8.32 -25.91
N GLY A 171 -11.57 8.91 -25.84
CA GLY A 171 -12.74 8.53 -26.64
C GLY A 171 -12.84 9.18 -28.03
N GLY A 172 -11.76 9.80 -28.53
CA GLY A 172 -11.78 10.65 -29.72
C GLY A 172 -10.76 10.26 -30.80
N SER A 173 -10.64 8.99 -31.18
CA SER A 173 -10.08 8.62 -32.49
C SER A 173 -10.50 7.21 -32.89
N GLY A 174 -11.54 7.14 -33.71
CA GLY A 174 -12.10 5.90 -34.25
C GLY A 174 -13.20 6.17 -35.27
N GLY A 175 -13.01 7.20 -36.08
CA GLY A 175 -13.76 7.43 -37.31
C GLY A 175 -12.80 7.44 -38.49
N VAL A 176 -13.26 6.91 -39.63
CA VAL A 176 -12.61 6.85 -40.96
C VAL A 176 -11.63 5.66 -41.08
N MET A 177 -11.84 4.61 -41.90
CA MET A 177 -12.70 4.35 -43.08
C MET A 177 -13.32 2.95 -43.02
#